data_AF-A0A1N7HYQ1-F1
#
_entry.id   AF-A0A1N7HYQ1-F1
#
_cell.length_a   1.000
_cell.length_b   1.000
_cell.length_c   1.000
_cell.angle_alpha   90.00
_cell.angle_beta   90.00
_cell.angle_gamma   90.00
#
_symmetry.space_group_name_H-M   'P 1'
#
loop_
_entity.id
_entity.type
_entity.pdbx_description
1 polymer ?
#
loop_
_entity_poly.entity_id
_entity_poly.type
_entity_poly.pdbx_seq_one_letter_code
_entity_poly.pdbx_strand_id
1 'polypeptide(L)'
;MKNFIYTLEHIYRDESHTDCKLLGFFDDLRELERIKNIASKFSGFKDYPHGFTIKKNELDKVHWNVGFHTIVGEIGRDYLPDEDLIDEDTYIAQNLKSIFSISHIYTVDTSTDDERIIGAFSNLVMAEQVVEQLKEQPGFKDYPENFIIDEVELNQLLWTSGF
;
A
#
# COMPACT_ATOMS: atom_id res chain seq x y z
N MET A 1 21.25 6.64 5.03
CA MET A 1 20.80 5.29 5.43
C MET A 1 19.38 5.14 4.95
N LYS A 2 19.02 3.98 4.39
CA LYS A 2 17.66 3.69 3.96
C LYS A 2 16.88 3.11 5.14
N ASN A 3 15.67 3.61 5.36
CA ASN A 3 14.75 3.09 6.37
C ASN A 3 13.65 2.30 5.66
N PHE A 4 13.22 1.21 6.27
CA PHE A 4 12.22 0.33 5.67
C PHE A 4 11.10 0.04 6.65
N ILE A 5 9.91 -0.14 6.08
CA ILE A 5 8.72 -0.66 6.74
C ILE A 5 8.18 -1.84 5.94
N TYR A 6 7.34 -2.65 6.57
CA TYR A 6 6.60 -3.72 5.94
C TYR A 6 5.15 -3.31 5.76
N THR A 7 4.55 -3.71 4.65
CA THR A 7 3.13 -3.55 4.38
C THR A 7 2.50 -4.94 4.35
N LEU A 8 1.45 -5.13 5.13
CA LEU A 8 0.64 -6.34 5.10
C LEU A 8 -0.59 -6.07 4.25
N GLU A 9 -0.77 -6.89 3.22
CA GLU A 9 -1.93 -6.88 2.34
C GLU A 9 -2.61 -8.25 2.34
N HIS A 10 -3.88 -8.29 2.00
CA HIS A 10 -4.60 -9.51 1.71
C HIS A 10 -5.24 -9.35 0.34
N ILE A 11 -4.78 -10.19 -0.58
CA ILE A 11 -5.20 -10.17 -1.96
C ILE A 11 -5.97 -11.45 -2.23
N TYR A 12 -7.24 -11.31 -2.59
CA TYR A 12 -8.03 -12.43 -3.06
C TYR A 12 -8.45 -12.20 -4.51
N ARG A 13 -8.64 -13.30 -5.22
CA ARG A 13 -9.02 -13.30 -6.63
C ARG A 13 -10.07 -14.37 -6.82
N ASP A 14 -11.20 -13.99 -7.39
CA ASP A 14 -12.18 -14.92 -7.92
C ASP A 14 -12.29 -14.80 -9.45
N GLU A 15 -13.28 -15.46 -10.05
CA GLU A 15 -13.50 -15.47 -11.50
C GLU A 15 -13.85 -14.08 -12.08
N SER A 16 -14.31 -13.15 -11.24
CA SER A 16 -14.87 -11.86 -11.62
C SER A 16 -14.01 -10.67 -11.18
N HIS A 17 -13.28 -10.78 -10.07
CA HIS A 17 -12.50 -9.67 -9.53
C HIS A 17 -11.22 -10.10 -8.81
N THR A 18 -10.25 -9.18 -8.78
CA THR A 18 -9.15 -9.16 -7.82
C THR A 18 -9.43 -8.01 -6.87
N ASP A 19 -9.32 -8.26 -5.58
CA ASP A 19 -9.42 -7.21 -4.57
C ASP A 19 -8.25 -7.33 -3.60
N CYS A 20 -7.75 -6.18 -3.16
CA CYS A 20 -6.62 -6.03 -2.27
C CYS A 20 -7.04 -5.22 -1.06
N LYS A 21 -6.89 -5.79 0.12
CA LYS A 21 -7.09 -5.08 1.38
C LYS A 21 -5.73 -4.73 1.96
N LEU A 22 -5.47 -3.45 2.20
CA LEU A 22 -4.37 -3.00 3.05
C LEU A 22 -4.74 -3.31 4.51
N LEU A 23 -3.91 -4.09 5.20
CA LEU A 23 -4.12 -4.46 6.60
C LEU A 23 -3.33 -3.59 7.56
N GLY A 24 -2.20 -3.03 7.12
CA GLY A 24 -1.42 -2.09 7.91
C GLY A 24 0.04 -2.01 7.51
N PHE A 25 0.76 -1.14 8.20
CA PHE A 25 2.19 -0.94 8.08
C PHE A 25 2.90 -1.33 9.37
N PHE A 26 4.08 -1.93 9.26
CA PHE A 26 4.80 -2.54 10.37
C PHE A 26 6.27 -2.20 10.28
N ASP A 27 6.90 -1.93 11.41
CA ASP A 27 8.35 -1.84 11.51
C ASP A 27 8.93 -3.11 12.19
N ASP A 28 8.13 -3.88 12.92
CA ASP A 28 8.52 -5.15 13.54
C ASP A 28 7.83 -6.35 12.86
N LEU A 29 8.63 -7.25 12.26
CA LEU A 29 8.15 -8.48 11.63
C LEU A 29 7.42 -9.42 12.60
N ARG A 30 7.79 -9.43 13.88
CA ARG A 30 7.13 -10.26 14.89
C ARG A 30 5.73 -9.75 15.18
N GLU A 31 5.57 -8.43 15.27
CA GLU A 31 4.24 -7.81 15.41
C GLU A 31 3.40 -8.00 14.15
N LEU A 32 4.00 -7.87 12.96
CA LEU A 32 3.33 -8.18 11.70
C LEU A 32 2.79 -9.62 11.71
N GLU A 33 3.61 -10.62 12.00
CA GLU A 33 3.16 -12.01 12.02
C GLU A 33 2.11 -12.26 13.11
N ARG A 34 2.22 -11.60 14.27
CA ARG A 34 1.18 -11.65 15.31
C ARG A 34 -0.16 -11.11 14.79
N ILE A 35 -0.13 -9.96 14.11
CA ILE A 35 -1.34 -9.29 13.58
C ILE A 35 -1.93 -10.07 12.41
N LYS A 36 -1.11 -10.62 11.51
CA LYS A 36 -1.54 -11.52 10.43
C LYS A 36 -2.29 -12.74 10.97
N ASN A 37 -1.79 -13.36 12.04
CA ASN A 37 -2.47 -14.48 12.72
C ASN A 37 -3.80 -14.09 13.40
N ILE A 38 -3.99 -12.81 13.74
CA ILE A 38 -5.28 -12.30 14.22
C ILE A 38 -6.22 -12.09 13.04
N ALA A 39 -5.77 -11.38 12.01
CA ALA A 39 -6.54 -11.10 10.81
C ALA A 39 -7.02 -12.38 10.11
N SER A 40 -6.20 -13.44 10.08
CA SER A 40 -6.54 -14.74 9.47
C SER A 40 -7.73 -15.45 10.12
N LYS A 41 -8.25 -14.94 11.24
CA LYS A 41 -9.44 -15.48 11.92
C LYS A 41 -10.72 -14.71 11.57
N PHE A 42 -10.63 -13.53 10.98
CA PHE A 42 -11.80 -12.74 10.61
C PHE A 42 -12.48 -13.30 9.34
N SER A 43 -13.75 -12.97 9.18
CA SER A 43 -14.52 -13.31 7.97
C SER A 43 -13.86 -12.72 6.72
N GLY A 44 -13.99 -13.39 5.57
CA GLY A 44 -13.32 -12.99 4.33
C GLY A 44 -11.84 -13.39 4.32
N PHE A 45 -11.04 -12.93 5.29
CA PHE A 45 -9.63 -13.28 5.37
C PHE A 45 -9.38 -14.78 5.59
N LYS A 46 -10.13 -15.41 6.52
CA LYS A 46 -10.00 -16.85 6.81
C LYS A 46 -10.39 -17.74 5.63
N ASP A 47 -11.23 -17.23 4.73
CA ASP A 47 -11.77 -17.97 3.59
C ASP A 47 -10.73 -18.03 2.45
N TYR A 48 -9.74 -17.14 2.48
CA TYR A 48 -8.60 -17.09 1.56
C TYR A 48 -7.27 -17.05 2.33
N PRO A 49 -6.86 -18.15 3.00
CA PRO A 49 -5.70 -18.16 3.91
C PRO A 49 -4.36 -17.91 3.20
N HIS A 50 -4.28 -18.12 1.88
CA HIS A 50 -3.10 -17.85 1.07
C HIS A 50 -3.07 -16.44 0.48
N GLY A 51 -4.06 -15.59 0.78
CA GLY A 51 -4.15 -14.22 0.23
C GLY A 51 -3.20 -13.22 0.89
N PHE A 52 -2.61 -13.53 2.04
CA PHE A 52 -1.72 -12.62 2.74
C PHE A 52 -0.40 -12.40 2.01
N THR A 53 -0.07 -11.14 1.71
CA THR A 53 1.17 -10.70 1.08
C THR A 53 1.89 -9.73 2.02
N ILE A 54 3.20 -9.90 2.16
CA ILE A 54 4.06 -8.97 2.90
C ILE A 54 4.98 -8.31 1.89
N LYS A 55 4.92 -6.99 1.81
CA LYS A 55 5.82 -6.16 1.01
C LYS A 55 6.77 -5.43 1.94
N LYS A 56 7.99 -5.18 1.50
CA LYS A 56 8.92 -4.28 2.18
C LYS A 56 9.04 -3.02 1.36
N ASN A 57 8.80 -1.88 1.98
CA ASN A 57 8.83 -0.58 1.34
C ASN A 57 9.94 0.27 1.96
N GLU A 58 10.75 0.89 1.10
CA GLU A 58 11.61 1.99 1.53
C GLU A 58 10.72 3.16 1.97
N LEU A 59 10.90 3.61 3.21
CA LEU A 59 10.20 4.77 3.75
C LEU A 59 10.72 6.02 3.03
N ASP A 60 9.85 7.02 2.85
CA ASP A 60 10.17 8.29 2.20
C ASP A 60 10.53 8.17 0.71
N LYS A 61 10.11 7.06 0.08
CA LYS A 61 10.29 6.79 -1.34
C LYS A 61 8.95 6.70 -2.06
N VAL A 62 8.87 7.36 -3.20
CA VAL A 62 7.80 7.17 -4.18
C VAL A 62 8.09 5.87 -4.94
N HIS A 63 7.21 4.89 -4.79
CA HIS A 63 7.33 3.59 -5.49
C HIS A 63 6.57 3.57 -6.81
N TRP A 64 5.68 4.54 -7.03
CA TRP A 64 4.96 4.70 -8.29
C TRP A 64 4.83 6.18 -8.67
N ASN A 65 5.63 6.61 -9.65
CA ASN A 65 5.82 8.02 -10.03
C ASN A 65 5.42 8.34 -11.48
N VAL A 66 5.16 7.33 -12.31
CA VAL A 66 4.87 7.49 -13.75
C VAL A 66 3.40 7.76 -14.05
N GLY A 67 2.55 7.76 -13.01
CA GLY A 67 1.10 7.91 -13.12
C GLY A 67 0.45 6.85 -14.01
N PHE A 68 -0.59 7.24 -14.75
CA PHE A 68 -1.35 6.34 -15.62
C PHE A 68 -1.18 6.76 -17.09
N HIS A 69 -0.78 5.81 -17.94
CA HIS A 69 -0.94 5.97 -19.37
C HIS A 69 -2.35 5.46 -19.69
N THR A 70 -3.22 6.33 -20.21
CA THR A 70 -4.61 6.03 -20.62
C THR A 70 -4.89 4.54 -20.86
N ILE A 71 -5.76 3.91 -20.06
CA ILE A 71 -6.95 3.14 -20.48
C ILE A 71 -7.58 2.37 -19.30
N VAL A 72 -8.91 2.51 -19.20
CA VAL A 72 -9.85 1.63 -18.49
C VAL A 72 -9.51 0.17 -18.72
N GLY A 73 -9.22 -0.57 -17.64
CA GLY A 73 -9.02 -2.01 -17.71
C GLY A 73 -7.58 -2.47 -18.00
N GLU A 74 -6.56 -1.72 -17.56
CA GLU A 74 -5.29 -2.38 -17.23
C GLU A 74 -5.53 -3.37 -16.07
N ILE A 75 -5.99 -4.57 -16.44
CA ILE A 75 -5.67 -5.81 -15.74
C ILE A 75 -4.16 -5.93 -15.83
N GLY A 76 -3.49 -5.22 -14.94
CA GLY A 76 -2.05 -5.04 -14.88
C GLY A 76 -1.63 -5.06 -13.43
N ARG A 77 -1.80 -6.22 -12.79
CA ARG A 77 -0.89 -6.60 -11.70
C ARG A 77 0.49 -6.79 -12.34
N ASP A 78 1.15 -5.70 -12.70
CA ASP A 78 2.57 -5.74 -12.89
C ASP A 78 3.16 -5.72 -11.49
N TYR A 79 3.40 -6.94 -11.03
CA TYR A 79 4.15 -7.29 -9.85
C TYR A 79 5.29 -6.31 -9.64
N LEU A 80 5.54 -5.98 -8.36
CA LEU A 80 6.78 -5.34 -7.94
C LEU A 80 7.93 -5.92 -8.78
N PRO A 81 8.67 -5.11 -9.56
CA PRO A 81 9.77 -5.63 -10.35
C PRO A 81 10.69 -6.45 -9.42
N ASP A 82 11.25 -7.55 -9.93
CA ASP A 82 12.13 -8.47 -9.16
C ASP A 82 13.29 -7.75 -8.41
N GLU A 83 13.56 -6.50 -8.76
CA GLU A 83 14.50 -5.60 -8.10
C GLU A 83 14.10 -5.17 -6.66
N ASP A 84 12.87 -5.47 -6.21
CA ASP A 84 12.44 -5.29 -4.81
C ASP A 84 12.69 -6.54 -3.92
N LEU A 85 13.35 -7.59 -4.44
CA LEU A 85 13.80 -8.74 -3.65
C LEU A 85 15.01 -8.38 -2.75
N ILE A 86 14.94 -8.84 -1.50
CA ILE A 86 15.70 -8.30 -0.36
C ILE A 86 17.11 -8.89 -0.23
N ASP A 87 18.08 -8.02 0.05
CA ASP A 87 19.38 -8.30 0.69
C ASP A 87 19.26 -8.22 2.23
N GLU A 88 19.87 -9.16 2.96
CA GLU A 88 19.62 -9.47 4.38
C GLU A 88 20.03 -8.36 5.36
N ASP A 89 20.82 -7.39 4.93
CA ASP A 89 21.28 -6.30 5.79
C ASP A 89 20.32 -5.11 5.73
N THR A 90 19.25 -5.12 6.52
CA THR A 90 18.32 -3.98 6.54
C THR A 90 17.88 -3.51 7.93
N TYR A 91 18.05 -2.21 8.13
CA TYR A 91 17.67 -1.45 9.30
C TYR A 91 16.16 -1.12 9.30
N ILE A 92 15.51 -1.47 10.41
CA ILE A 92 14.12 -1.17 10.74
C ILE A 92 14.02 0.28 11.20
N ALA A 93 13.00 1.02 10.75
CA ALA A 93 12.74 2.40 11.16
C ALA A 93 12.43 2.49 12.67
N GLN A 94 13.46 2.56 13.51
CA GLN A 94 13.27 2.63 14.96
C GLN A 94 12.67 3.99 15.36
N ASN A 95 11.49 3.93 16.01
CA ASN A 95 10.81 4.98 16.81
C ASN A 95 9.74 5.86 16.13
N LEU A 96 9.15 5.45 15.00
CA LEU A 96 7.92 6.12 14.53
C LEU A 96 6.69 5.51 15.21
N LYS A 97 5.72 6.36 15.60
CA LYS A 97 4.41 5.89 16.06
C LYS A 97 3.46 5.69 14.88
N SER A 98 3.52 6.60 13.91
CA SER A 98 2.70 6.63 12.72
C SER A 98 3.53 7.01 11.49
N ILE A 99 2.99 6.69 10.33
CA ILE A 99 3.48 7.11 9.01
C ILE A 99 2.35 7.79 8.24
N PHE A 100 2.68 8.43 7.12
CA PHE A 100 1.71 9.00 6.19
C PHE A 100 1.74 8.19 4.89
N SER A 101 0.66 7.45 4.63
CA SER A 101 0.49 6.69 3.39
C SER A 101 -0.10 7.61 2.32
N ILE A 102 0.52 7.67 1.15
CA ILE A 102 -0.05 8.32 -0.02
C ILE A 102 -0.66 7.26 -0.92
N SER A 103 -1.91 7.46 -1.32
CA SER A 103 -2.55 6.70 -2.39
C SER A 103 -3.23 7.63 -3.39
N HIS A 104 -3.63 7.08 -4.53
CA HIS A 104 -4.42 7.78 -5.54
C HIS A 104 -5.56 6.87 -6.01
N ILE A 105 -6.78 7.42 -6.01
CA ILE A 105 -7.99 6.70 -6.46
C ILE A 105 -8.33 7.11 -7.90
N TYR A 106 -8.68 6.13 -8.72
CA TYR A 106 -9.25 6.40 -10.03
C TYR A 106 -10.41 5.46 -10.33
N THR A 107 -11.44 6.03 -10.95
CA THR A 107 -12.63 5.31 -11.35
C THR A 107 -12.35 4.62 -12.69
N VAL A 108 -12.29 3.28 -12.68
CA VAL A 108 -12.06 2.44 -13.87
C VAL A 108 -13.33 2.40 -14.73
N ASP A 109 -14.51 2.29 -14.12
CA ASP A 109 -15.81 2.36 -14.78
C ASP A 109 -16.90 2.89 -13.83
N THR A 110 -18.16 2.94 -14.26
CA THR A 110 -19.27 3.51 -13.47
C THR A 110 -19.52 2.87 -12.10
N SER A 111 -18.84 1.77 -11.79
CA SER A 111 -19.03 0.97 -10.58
C SER A 111 -17.73 0.55 -9.88
N THR A 112 -16.57 0.85 -10.45
CA THR A 112 -15.28 0.32 -9.99
C THR A 112 -14.29 1.45 -9.76
N ASP A 113 -13.96 1.69 -8.50
CA ASP A 113 -12.82 2.52 -8.12
C ASP A 113 -11.62 1.61 -7.81
N ASP A 114 -10.43 2.02 -8.27
CA ASP A 114 -9.16 1.38 -7.94
C ASP A 114 -8.29 2.38 -7.17
N GLU A 115 -7.75 1.95 -6.04
CA GLU A 115 -6.87 2.73 -5.18
C GLU A 115 -5.45 2.16 -5.25
N ARG A 116 -4.48 3.03 -5.55
CA ARG A 116 -3.07 2.63 -5.64
C ARG A 116 -2.23 3.36 -4.60
N ILE A 117 -1.56 2.59 -3.75
CA ILE A 117 -0.56 3.12 -2.81
C ILE A 117 0.67 3.58 -3.61
N ILE A 118 1.06 4.84 -3.41
CA ILE A 118 2.20 5.49 -4.05
C ILE A 118 3.45 5.34 -3.19
N GLY A 119 3.32 5.43 -1.86
CA GLY A 119 4.42 5.31 -0.92
C GLY A 119 4.01 5.61 0.51
N ALA A 120 4.93 5.38 1.44
CA ALA A 120 4.76 5.67 2.86
C ALA A 120 5.88 6.60 3.34
N PHE A 121 5.49 7.62 4.10
CA PHE A 121 6.36 8.74 4.46
C PHE A 121 6.40 8.93 5.98
N SER A 122 7.57 9.29 6.48
CA SER A 122 7.85 9.50 7.90
C SER A 122 7.18 10.75 8.47
N ASN A 123 6.76 11.69 7.62
CA ASN A 123 6.13 12.94 8.04
C ASN A 123 5.20 13.52 6.97
N LEU A 124 4.20 14.30 7.43
CA LEU A 124 3.18 14.90 6.59
C LEU A 124 3.74 15.87 5.55
N VAL A 125 4.67 16.74 5.94
CA VAL A 125 5.23 17.77 5.04
C VAL A 125 5.88 17.12 3.81
N MET A 126 6.59 16.02 4.00
CA MET A 126 7.17 15.27 2.89
C MET A 126 6.09 14.64 2.00
N ALA A 127 5.05 14.06 2.61
CA ALA A 127 3.95 13.48 1.85
C ALA A 127 3.22 14.52 0.99
N GLU A 128 2.94 15.70 1.55
CA GLU A 128 2.32 16.84 0.84
C GLU A 128 3.22 17.31 -0.31
N GLN A 129 4.53 17.46 -0.09
CA GLN A 129 5.48 17.85 -1.14
C GLN A 129 5.52 16.85 -2.29
N VAL A 130 5.42 15.55 -1.98
CA VAL A 130 5.36 14.49 -2.99
C VAL A 130 4.07 14.58 -3.79
N VAL A 131 2.91 14.77 -3.14
CA VAL A 131 1.63 14.95 -3.84
C VAL A 131 1.69 16.12 -4.82
N GLU A 132 2.21 17.27 -4.39
CA GLU A 132 2.34 18.46 -5.26
C GLU A 132 3.24 18.20 -6.47
N GLN A 133 4.31 17.41 -6.31
CA GLN A 133 5.17 17.02 -7.44
C GLN A 133 4.48 16.02 -8.39
N LEU A 134 3.69 15.09 -7.84
CA LEU A 134 3.02 14.06 -8.61
C LEU A 134 1.82 14.60 -9.40
N LYS A 135 1.17 15.66 -8.94
CA LYS A 135 0.10 16.35 -9.68
C LYS A 135 0.51 16.83 -11.07
N GLU A 136 1.79 17.03 -11.33
CA GLU A 136 2.29 17.43 -12.66
C GLU A 136 2.61 16.23 -13.58
N GLN A 137 2.56 15.00 -13.08
CA GLN A 137 2.89 13.81 -13.86
C GLN A 137 1.71 13.36 -14.75
N PRO A 138 1.98 12.70 -15.90
CA PRO A 138 0.95 12.12 -16.75
C PRO A 138 -0.03 11.21 -15.98
N GLY A 139 -1.33 11.28 -16.29
CA GLY A 139 -2.38 10.52 -15.60
C GLY A 139 -2.81 11.13 -14.26
N PHE A 140 -1.86 11.53 -13.40
CA PHE A 140 -2.20 12.21 -12.15
C PHE A 140 -2.71 13.65 -12.36
N LYS A 141 -2.11 14.36 -13.32
CA LYS A 141 -2.54 15.73 -13.67
C LYS A 141 -3.99 15.85 -14.14
N ASP A 142 -4.56 14.76 -14.65
CA ASP A 142 -5.94 14.71 -15.12
C ASP A 142 -6.92 14.52 -13.94
N TYR A 143 -6.41 14.05 -12.78
CA TYR A 143 -7.15 13.80 -11.54
C TYR A 143 -6.36 14.26 -10.30
N PRO A 144 -5.99 15.55 -10.20
CA PRO A 144 -5.08 16.03 -9.16
C PRO A 144 -5.69 16.04 -7.76
N GLU A 145 -7.02 15.98 -7.66
CA GLU A 145 -7.75 15.99 -6.38
C GLU A 145 -7.95 14.58 -5.79
N ASN A 146 -7.54 13.53 -6.51
CA ASN A 146 -7.80 12.14 -6.11
C ASN A 146 -6.65 11.52 -5.29
N PHE A 147 -5.65 12.32 -4.88
CA PHE A 147 -4.66 11.86 -3.92
C PHE A 147 -5.26 11.81 -2.52
N ILE A 148 -4.90 10.77 -1.79
CA ILE A 148 -5.24 10.59 -0.38
C ILE A 148 -3.94 10.53 0.42
N ILE A 149 -3.91 11.24 1.54
CA ILE A 149 -2.85 11.13 2.54
C ILE A 149 -3.51 10.69 3.85
N ASP A 150 -3.19 9.47 4.28
CA ASP A 150 -3.69 8.92 5.54
C ASP A 150 -2.56 8.78 6.56
N GLU A 151 -2.77 9.28 7.77
CA GLU A 151 -1.91 8.97 8.90
C GLU A 151 -2.27 7.58 9.44
N VAL A 152 -1.31 6.65 9.42
CA VAL A 152 -1.50 5.26 9.85
C VAL A 152 -0.56 4.94 11.01
N GLU A 153 -1.12 4.48 12.13
CA GLU A 153 -0.32 3.96 13.25
C GLU A 153 0.40 2.67 12.85
N LEU A 154 1.69 2.60 13.15
CA LEU A 154 2.50 1.41 12.88
C LEU A 154 2.09 0.25 13.80
N ASN A 155 2.23 -0.97 13.29
CA ASN A 155 1.96 -2.22 13.98
C ASN A 155 0.51 -2.42 14.43
N GLN A 156 -0.43 -1.72 13.78
CA GLN A 156 -1.85 -1.86 14.00
C GLN A 156 -2.56 -2.44 12.78
N LEU A 157 -3.67 -3.11 13.07
CA LEU A 157 -4.55 -3.67 12.06
C LEU A 157 -5.61 -2.63 11.69
N LEU A 158 -5.69 -2.26 10.42
CA LEU A 158 -6.68 -1.33 9.89
C LEU A 158 -8.10 -1.92 9.88
N TRP A 159 -8.21 -3.25 9.93
CA TRP A 159 -9.47 -3.98 9.88
C TRP A 159 -9.82 -4.58 11.24
N THR A 160 -11.07 -4.46 11.68
CA THR A 160 -11.51 -4.98 12.99
C THR A 160 -12.44 -6.18 12.91
N SER A 161 -13.04 -6.46 11.75
CA SER A 161 -14.06 -7.51 11.59
C SER A 161 -13.96 -8.37 10.32
N GLY A 162 -12.96 -8.13 9.46
CA GLY A 162 -12.87 -8.78 8.15
C GLY A 162 -13.69 -8.08 7.06
N PHE A 163 -13.87 -8.73 5.91
CA PHE A 163 -14.62 -8.24 4.76
C PHE A 163 -15.68 -9.24 4.28
#